data_AF-A0A7X2LW42-F1
#
_entry.id   AF-A0A7X2LW42-F1
#
_cell.length_a   1.000
_cell.length_b   1.000
_cell.length_c   1.000
_cell.angle_alpha   90.00
_cell.angle_beta   90.00
_cell.angle_gamma   90.00
#
_symmetry.space_group_name_H-M   'P 1'
#
loop_
_entity.id
_entity.type
_entity.pdbx_description
1 polymer ?
#
loop_
_entity_poly.entity_id
_entity_poly.type
_entity_poly.pdbx_seq_one_letter_code
_entity_poly.pdbx_strand_id
1 'polypeptide(L)'
;MVDLGTLGGDLSYATHINGAGQILGLTSTADGNATEFLYENGTMYDIADLATGYTQINQTSLSESGQIAGMGLVNGKWHGFLLTWVQDAAPQSTAMKTAGLTVTDSSQHGNTTAKPRASIAAHRAALCHHVSLAKGAQYVPPYCAAKPKKSAKQ
;
A
#
# COMPACT_ATOMS: atom_id res chain seq x y z
N MET A 1 -5.33 -5.98 20.99
CA MET A 1 -5.85 -6.48 19.70
C MET A 1 -7.03 -5.61 19.34
N VAL A 2 -7.15 -5.19 18.08
CA VAL A 2 -8.25 -4.35 17.59
C VAL A 2 -8.93 -5.10 16.47
N ASP A 3 -10.24 -5.25 16.55
CA ASP A 3 -11.07 -5.77 15.46
C ASP A 3 -11.37 -4.61 14.50
N LEU A 4 -11.11 -4.82 13.20
CA LEU A 4 -11.39 -3.82 12.17
C LEU A 4 -12.84 -3.89 11.68
N GLY A 5 -13.54 -5.00 11.93
CA GLY A 5 -14.85 -5.29 11.38
C GLY A 5 -14.82 -5.65 9.89
N THR A 6 -15.96 -5.48 9.22
CA THR A 6 -16.16 -5.75 7.79
C THR A 6 -17.07 -4.67 7.19
N LEU A 7 -17.17 -4.62 5.86
CA LEU A 7 -18.18 -3.81 5.16
C LEU A 7 -19.52 -4.56 5.03
N GLY A 8 -19.96 -5.20 6.11
CA GLY A 8 -21.22 -5.93 6.20
C GLY A 8 -21.18 -7.40 5.79
N GLY A 9 -20.04 -7.91 5.31
CA GLY A 9 -19.83 -9.35 5.10
C GLY A 9 -19.14 -10.04 6.28
N ASP A 10 -18.53 -11.19 6.02
CA ASP A 10 -18.10 -12.14 7.06
C ASP A 10 -16.57 -12.18 7.26
N LEU A 11 -15.82 -11.54 6.37
CA LEU A 11 -14.36 -11.61 6.32
C LEU A 11 -13.74 -10.23 6.08
N SER A 12 -12.64 -9.96 6.79
CA SER A 12 -11.69 -8.92 6.46
C SER A 12 -10.27 -9.40 6.76
N TYR A 13 -9.29 -8.90 6.01
CA TYR A 13 -7.88 -9.06 6.33
C TYR A 13 -7.04 -7.88 5.82
N ALA A 14 -6.09 -7.46 6.65
CA ALA A 14 -5.15 -6.40 6.34
C ALA A 14 -4.04 -6.90 5.40
N THR A 15 -3.66 -6.07 4.44
CA THR A 15 -2.56 -6.33 3.50
C THR A 15 -1.41 -5.35 3.65
N HIS A 16 -1.71 -4.11 4.04
CA HIS A 16 -0.70 -3.06 4.27
C HIS A 16 -1.09 -2.20 5.48
N ILE A 17 -0.09 -1.62 6.12
CA ILE A 17 -0.24 -0.63 7.18
C ILE A 17 0.91 0.39 7.05
N ASN A 18 0.65 1.66 7.37
CA ASN A 18 1.69 2.69 7.47
C ASN A 18 1.86 3.22 8.91
N GLY A 19 2.85 4.08 9.13
CA GLY A 19 3.15 4.65 10.45
C GLY A 19 2.08 5.60 11.00
N ALA A 20 1.16 6.08 10.16
CA ALA A 20 -0.03 6.82 10.59
C ALA A 20 -1.15 5.89 11.14
N GLY A 21 -0.98 4.57 11.05
CA GLY A 21 -1.98 3.59 11.48
C GLY A 21 -3.12 3.39 10.49
N GLN A 22 -2.98 3.90 9.25
CA GLN A 22 -3.89 3.59 8.16
C GLN A 22 -3.63 2.16 7.68
N ILE A 23 -4.70 1.41 7.45
CA ILE A 23 -4.63 0.01 7.04
C ILE A 23 -5.35 -0.17 5.72
N LEU A 24 -4.68 -0.77 4.75
CA LEU A 24 -5.29 -1.21 3.49
C LEU A 24 -5.53 -2.73 3.57
N GLY A 25 -6.66 -3.19 3.07
CA GLY A 25 -6.99 -4.61 3.13
C GLY A 25 -8.08 -5.03 2.17
N LEU A 26 -8.50 -6.27 2.30
CA LEU A 26 -9.61 -6.86 1.57
C LEU A 26 -10.71 -7.24 2.53
N THR A 27 -11.96 -7.02 2.14
CA THR A 27 -13.14 -7.36 2.93
C THR A 27 -14.26 -7.87 2.03
N SER A 28 -15.11 -8.72 2.57
CA SER A 28 -16.39 -9.05 1.96
C SER A 28 -17.45 -8.01 2.33
N THR A 29 -18.24 -7.60 1.35
CA THR A 29 -19.42 -6.75 1.51
C THR A 29 -20.66 -7.57 1.91
N ALA A 30 -21.74 -6.91 2.30
CA ALA A 30 -23.02 -7.56 2.62
C ALA A 30 -23.58 -8.44 1.48
N ASP A 31 -23.28 -8.11 0.23
CA ASP A 31 -23.68 -8.89 -0.94
C ASP A 31 -22.77 -10.11 -1.20
N GLY A 32 -21.78 -10.35 -0.33
CA GLY A 32 -20.80 -11.44 -0.44
C GLY A 32 -19.66 -11.16 -1.42
N ASN A 33 -19.61 -9.98 -2.04
CA ASN A 33 -18.54 -9.61 -2.96
C ASN A 33 -17.28 -9.18 -2.20
N ALA A 34 -16.10 -9.54 -2.69
CA ALA A 34 -14.83 -9.05 -2.17
C ALA A 34 -14.53 -7.65 -2.74
N THR A 35 -14.16 -6.72 -1.87
CA THR A 35 -13.68 -5.38 -2.20
C THR A 35 -12.43 -5.03 -1.40
N GLU A 36 -11.75 -3.97 -1.79
CA GLU A 36 -10.62 -3.39 -1.06
C GLU A 36 -11.13 -2.32 -0.10
N PHE A 37 -10.52 -2.20 1.09
CA PHE A 37 -10.89 -1.18 2.07
C PHE A 37 -9.67 -0.37 2.54
N LEU A 38 -9.91 0.88 2.93
CA LEU A 38 -9.05 1.69 3.78
C LEU A 38 -9.65 1.77 5.18
N TYR A 39 -8.88 1.47 6.22
CA TYR A 39 -9.26 1.69 7.60
C TYR A 39 -8.43 2.81 8.19
N GLU A 40 -9.11 3.78 8.80
CA GLU A 40 -8.49 4.91 9.45
C GLU A 40 -9.38 5.43 10.58
N ASN A 41 -8.79 5.78 11.72
CA ASN A 41 -9.48 6.43 12.84
C ASN A 41 -10.77 5.71 13.29
N GLY A 42 -10.77 4.38 13.27
CA GLY A 42 -11.93 3.58 13.70
C GLY A 42 -12.97 3.32 12.61
N THR A 43 -12.75 3.82 11.39
CA THR A 43 -13.72 3.72 10.29
C THR A 43 -13.13 2.95 9.12
N MET A 44 -13.91 2.03 8.55
CA MET A 44 -13.58 1.30 7.33
C MET A 44 -14.31 1.94 6.14
N TYR A 45 -13.55 2.26 5.10
CA TYR A 45 -14.00 2.89 3.86
C TYR A 45 -13.82 1.91 2.70
N ASP A 46 -14.84 1.74 1.86
CA ASP A 46 -14.72 0.98 0.61
C ASP A 46 -13.89 1.78 -0.41
N ILE A 47 -12.82 1.19 -0.95
CA ILE A 47 -12.02 1.86 -1.99
C ILE A 47 -12.86 2.11 -3.25
N ALA A 48 -13.84 1.26 -3.56
CA ALA A 48 -14.72 1.45 -4.71
C ALA A 48 -15.59 2.71 -4.58
N ASP A 49 -16.00 3.07 -3.36
CA ASP A 49 -16.74 4.30 -3.09
C ASP A 49 -15.83 5.54 -3.22
N LEU A 50 -14.56 5.42 -2.85
CA LEU A 50 -13.57 6.50 -2.92
C LEU A 50 -13.07 6.75 -4.34
N ALA A 51 -12.89 5.69 -5.13
CA ALA A 51 -12.43 5.74 -6.52
C ALA A 51 -13.60 5.81 -7.51
N THR A 52 -14.48 6.79 -7.33
CA THR A 52 -15.71 6.92 -8.14
C THR A 52 -15.43 6.84 -9.64
N GLY A 53 -16.16 5.98 -10.35
CA GLY A 53 -16.01 5.77 -11.79
C GLY A 53 -15.01 4.66 -12.17
N TYR A 54 -14.25 4.14 -11.22
CA TYR A 54 -13.49 2.91 -11.38
C TYR A 54 -14.30 1.71 -10.89
N THR A 55 -14.12 0.58 -11.56
CA THR A 55 -14.69 -0.73 -11.19
C THR A 55 -13.59 -1.78 -11.26
N GLN A 56 -13.81 -2.96 -10.69
CA GLN A 56 -12.78 -4.03 -10.65
C GLN A 56 -11.43 -3.52 -10.12
N ILE A 57 -11.48 -2.79 -9.01
CA ILE A 57 -10.28 -2.24 -8.40
C ILE A 57 -9.42 -3.39 -7.86
N ASN A 58 -8.13 -3.31 -8.13
CA ASN A 58 -7.16 -4.30 -7.71
C ASN A 58 -5.76 -3.69 -7.55
N GLN A 59 -4.88 -4.47 -6.92
CA GLN A 59 -3.46 -4.17 -6.81
C GLN A 59 -3.18 -2.82 -6.14
N THR A 60 -3.99 -2.46 -5.14
CA THR A 60 -3.73 -1.25 -4.38
C THR A 60 -2.52 -1.40 -3.46
N SER A 61 -1.88 -0.26 -3.24
CA SER A 61 -0.71 -0.11 -2.38
C SER A 61 -0.86 1.18 -1.59
N LEU A 62 -0.44 1.17 -0.34
CA LEU A 62 -0.51 2.31 0.57
C LEU A 62 0.90 2.88 0.78
N SER A 63 1.05 4.19 0.61
CA SER A 63 2.28 4.91 0.96
C SER A 63 2.28 5.39 2.42
N GLU A 64 3.46 5.76 2.92
CA GLU A 64 3.61 6.37 4.25
C GLU A 64 2.89 7.71 4.38
N SER A 65 2.69 8.42 3.26
CA SER A 65 1.96 9.68 3.19
C SER A 65 0.44 9.53 3.07
N GLY A 66 -0.09 8.31 3.14
CA GLY A 66 -1.53 8.04 3.00
C GLY A 66 -2.05 8.11 1.56
N GLN A 67 -1.18 7.93 0.57
CA GLN A 67 -1.62 7.80 -0.81
C GLN A 67 -1.89 6.33 -1.15
N ILE A 68 -2.95 6.09 -1.89
CA ILE A 68 -3.31 4.77 -2.38
C ILE A 68 -3.15 4.75 -3.89
N ALA A 69 -2.19 3.98 -4.39
CA ALA A 69 -2.00 3.76 -5.82
C ALA A 69 -2.49 2.36 -6.20
N GLY A 70 -3.26 2.24 -7.28
CA GLY A 70 -3.82 0.96 -7.72
C GLY A 70 -4.25 0.98 -9.19
N MET A 71 -4.97 -0.06 -9.59
CA MET A 71 -5.53 -0.20 -10.93
C MET A 71 -7.03 -0.46 -10.86
N GLY A 72 -7.75 0.00 -11.88
CA GLY A 72 -9.17 -0.31 -12.04
C GLY A 72 -9.63 -0.10 -13.47
N LEU A 73 -10.83 -0.59 -13.75
CA LEU A 73 -11.52 -0.47 -15.01
C LEU A 73 -12.34 0.83 -15.03
N VAL A 74 -12.01 1.72 -15.95
CA VAL A 74 -12.74 2.96 -16.23
C VAL A 74 -13.02 3.04 -17.73
N ASN A 75 -14.27 3.31 -18.12
CA ASN A 75 -14.70 3.32 -19.53
C ASN A 75 -14.29 2.04 -20.32
N GLY A 76 -14.34 0.87 -19.66
CA GLY A 76 -13.97 -0.41 -20.26
C GLY A 76 -12.47 -0.64 -20.45
N LYS A 77 -11.61 0.21 -19.88
CA LYS A 77 -10.14 0.10 -20.00
C LYS A 77 -9.46 0.12 -18.64
N TRP A 78 -8.38 -0.64 -18.50
CA TRP A 78 -7.56 -0.68 -17.29
C TRP A 78 -6.69 0.56 -17.19
N HIS A 79 -6.93 1.39 -16.18
CA HIS A 79 -6.13 2.57 -15.88
C HIS A 79 -5.56 2.46 -14.47
N GLY A 80 -4.37 3.01 -14.26
CA GLY A 80 -3.86 3.26 -12.92
C GLY A 80 -4.57 4.47 -12.31
N PHE A 81 -4.78 4.44 -11.00
CA PHE A 81 -5.30 5.58 -10.25
C PHE A 81 -4.40 5.88 -9.04
N LEU A 82 -4.50 7.12 -8.56
CA LEU A 82 -3.90 7.58 -7.31
C LEU A 82 -5.00 8.28 -6.50
N LEU A 83 -5.34 7.72 -5.35
CA LEU A 83 -6.12 8.40 -4.33
C LEU A 83 -5.15 9.07 -3.37
N THR A 84 -5.36 10.36 -3.13
CA THR A 84 -4.66 11.06 -2.04
C THR A 84 -5.64 11.17 -0.90
N TRP A 85 -5.41 10.38 0.15
CA TRP A 85 -6.18 10.51 1.36
C TRP A 85 -5.72 11.76 2.11
N VAL A 86 -6.38 12.88 1.81
CA VAL A 86 -6.16 14.13 2.53
C VAL A 86 -7.08 14.09 3.74
N GLN A 87 -6.53 13.80 4.92
CA GLN A 87 -7.16 14.33 6.12
C GLN A 87 -6.99 15.84 6.08
N ASP A 88 -8.05 16.60 6.33
CA ASP A 88 -7.89 17.99 6.75
C ASP A 88 -6.95 17.95 7.95
N ALA A 89 -5.68 18.29 7.72
CA ALA A 89 -4.72 18.42 8.78
C ALA A 89 -5.31 19.47 9.70
N ALA A 90 -5.75 19.06 10.90
CA ALA A 90 -6.00 20.00 11.99
C ALA A 90 -4.85 21.00 11.98
N PRO A 91 -5.13 22.33 11.97
CA PRO A 91 -4.10 23.34 11.76
C PRO A 91 -2.95 23.02 12.69
N GLN A 92 -1.81 22.65 12.10
CA GLN A 92 -0.61 22.27 12.83
C GLN A 92 -0.36 23.39 13.84
N SER A 93 -0.53 23.06 15.11
CA SER A 93 -0.35 23.95 16.24
C SER A 93 0.87 24.83 15.98
N THR A 94 0.64 26.14 15.85
CA THR A 94 1.67 27.18 15.90
C THR A 94 2.30 27.18 17.29
N ALA A 95 3.16 26.20 17.54
CA ALA A 95 3.99 26.13 18.73
C ALA A 95 5.24 25.30 18.42
N MET A 96 6.03 25.77 17.45
CA MET A 96 7.47 25.55 17.52
C MET A 96 7.98 26.41 18.69
N LYS A 97 7.77 25.93 19.92
CA LYS A 97 8.36 26.50 21.12
C LYS A 97 9.84 26.16 21.04
N THR A 98 10.63 27.17 20.71
CA THR A 98 12.08 27.17 20.74
C THR A 98 12.56 26.74 22.13
N ALA A 99 12.84 25.46 22.31
CA ALA A 99 13.69 24.98 23.38
C ALA A 99 15.12 25.08 22.86
N GLY A 100 15.89 26.00 23.43
CA GLY A 100 17.22 26.38 22.94
C GLY A 100 18.14 25.18 22.74
N LEU A 101 18.48 24.93 21.47
CA LEU A 101 19.65 24.15 21.10
C LEU A 101 20.80 25.14 20.95
N THR A 102 21.65 25.25 21.97
CA THR A 102 22.93 25.95 21.86
C THR A 102 23.81 25.14 20.91
N VAL A 103 24.05 25.67 19.72
CA VAL A 103 25.05 25.14 18.80
C VAL A 103 26.42 25.53 19.35
N THR A 104 27.11 24.60 20.00
CA THR A 104 28.57 24.68 20.13
C THR A 104 29.18 24.13 18.85
N ASP A 105 29.78 25.03 18.08
CA ASP A 105 30.68 24.70 16.98
C ASP A 105 31.77 23.76 17.48
N SER A 106 31.91 22.61 16.82
CA SER A 106 33.05 21.73 16.94
C SER A 106 33.30 21.14 15.56
N SER A 107 33.98 21.93 14.74
CA SER A 107 34.80 21.45 13.65
C SER A 107 35.56 20.17 14.03
N GLN A 108 35.66 19.25 13.07
CA GLN A 108 36.69 18.22 12.81
C GLN A 108 36.04 16.89 12.37
N HIS A 109 35.96 16.65 11.05
CA HIS A 109 36.71 15.56 10.39
C HIS A 109 36.27 15.32 8.94
N GLY A 110 37.26 15.34 8.04
CA GLY A 110 37.42 14.27 7.04
C GLY A 110 36.66 14.39 5.72
N ASN A 111 37.30 14.99 4.73
CA ASN A 111 37.02 14.80 3.31
C ASN A 111 37.04 13.30 2.95
N THR A 112 35.89 12.73 2.55
CA THR A 112 35.86 11.58 1.64
C THR A 112 34.84 11.81 0.54
N THR A 113 35.35 11.92 -0.68
CA THR A 113 34.66 11.92 -1.96
C THR A 113 33.78 10.68 -2.14
N ALA A 114 32.47 10.81 -1.90
CA ALA A 114 31.48 9.79 -2.28
C ALA A 114 30.86 10.14 -3.65
N LYS A 115 31.27 9.37 -4.66
CA LYS A 115 30.81 9.35 -6.05
C LYS A 115 29.28 9.11 -6.14
N PRO A 116 28.51 9.84 -6.97
CA PRO A 116 27.10 9.52 -7.19
C PRO A 116 26.95 8.40 -8.23
N ARG A 117 26.25 7.31 -7.88
CA ARG A 117 25.31 6.52 -8.73
C ARG A 117 25.04 5.10 -8.21
N ALA A 118 23.76 4.76 -8.09
CA ALA A 118 23.10 3.61 -8.72
C ALA A 118 21.57 3.78 -8.57
N SER A 119 20.89 4.37 -9.55
CA SER A 119 19.95 3.72 -10.48
C SER A 119 19.02 2.65 -9.89
N ILE A 120 17.72 2.90 -10.08
CA ILE A 120 16.56 2.01 -9.98
C ILE A 120 16.88 0.63 -10.59
N ALA A 121 17.32 -0.35 -9.78
CA ALA A 121 17.39 -1.77 -10.16
C ALA A 121 17.88 -2.67 -8.99
N ALA A 122 17.16 -2.77 -7.87
CA ALA A 122 17.40 -3.88 -6.91
C ALA A 122 16.31 -4.02 -5.84
N HIS A 123 15.07 -4.33 -6.21
CA HIS A 123 14.10 -4.99 -5.30
C HIS A 123 13.15 -5.90 -6.10
N ARG A 124 13.70 -6.72 -7.00
CA ARG A 124 12.98 -7.87 -7.57
C ARG A 124 13.44 -9.11 -6.82
N ALA A 125 12.47 -9.89 -6.34
CA ALA A 125 12.58 -11.19 -5.68
C ALA A 125 12.63 -11.19 -4.14
N ALA A 126 11.46 -11.00 -3.52
CA ALA A 126 11.14 -11.68 -2.26
C ALA A 126 9.64 -11.50 -1.92
N LEU A 127 8.74 -12.23 -2.55
CA LEU A 127 7.36 -12.48 -2.05
C LEU A 127 6.69 -13.60 -2.85
N CYS A 128 7.28 -14.80 -2.78
CA CYS A 128 6.61 -16.05 -3.14
C CYS A 128 6.60 -16.95 -1.90
N HIS A 129 5.82 -16.58 -0.89
CA HIS A 129 5.47 -17.53 0.18
C HIS A 129 4.09 -18.11 -0.14
N HIS A 130 4.03 -19.42 -0.31
CA HIS A 130 2.78 -20.15 -0.44
C HIS A 130 2.01 -20.04 0.88
N VAL A 131 0.87 -19.36 0.86
CA VAL A 131 -0.11 -19.44 1.95
C VAL A 131 -0.93 -20.71 1.70
N SER A 132 -0.69 -21.74 2.52
CA SER A 132 -1.48 -22.98 2.49
C SER A 132 -2.80 -22.72 3.23
N LEU A 133 -3.90 -22.59 2.49
CA LEU A 133 -5.24 -22.55 3.07
C LEU A 133 -5.74 -23.98 3.30
N ALA A 134 -6.28 -24.24 4.50
CA ALA A 134 -6.95 -25.50 4.79
C ALA A 134 -8.16 -25.67 3.85
N LYS A 135 -8.31 -26.88 3.26
CA LYS A 135 -9.31 -27.29 2.25
C LYS A 135 -8.95 -27.07 0.77
N GLY A 136 -7.67 -27.20 0.41
CA GLY A 136 -7.27 -27.62 -0.95
C GLY A 136 -7.50 -26.62 -2.09
N ALA A 137 -7.98 -25.41 -1.81
CA ALA A 137 -8.02 -24.32 -2.78
C ALA A 137 -6.70 -23.54 -2.73
N GLN A 138 -5.87 -23.69 -3.77
CA GLN A 138 -4.64 -22.91 -3.92
C GLN A 138 -5.00 -21.56 -4.56
N TYR A 139 -4.86 -20.46 -3.81
CA TYR A 139 -4.84 -19.12 -4.41
C TYR A 139 -3.44 -18.86 -4.97
N VAL A 140 -3.32 -18.85 -6.30
CA VAL A 140 -2.09 -18.49 -7.01
C VAL A 140 -2.28 -17.07 -7.54
N PRO A 141 -1.58 -16.05 -7.01
CA PRO A 141 -1.66 -14.71 -7.58
C PRO A 141 -1.11 -14.73 -9.03
N PRO A 142 -1.70 -13.94 -9.95
CA PRO A 142 -1.44 -14.03 -11.39
C PRO A 142 0.00 -13.71 -11.83
N TYR A 143 0.88 -13.24 -10.92
CA TYR A 143 2.30 -13.01 -11.21
C TYR A 143 3.19 -14.26 -11.17
N CYS A 144 2.66 -15.44 -10.82
CA CYS A 144 3.44 -16.70 -10.80
C CYS A 144 3.57 -17.40 -12.17
N ALA A 145 2.83 -16.96 -13.20
CA ALA A 145 2.81 -17.62 -14.51
C ALA A 145 3.59 -16.82 -15.58
N ALA A 146 4.91 -16.73 -15.46
CA ALA A 146 5.78 -16.46 -16.61
C ALA A 146 7.26 -16.79 -16.30
N LYS A 147 7.67 -18.04 -16.50
CA LYS A 147 9.04 -18.28 -16.98
C LYS A 147 8.97 -18.33 -18.51
N PRO A 148 9.61 -17.41 -19.25
CA PRO A 148 9.79 -17.62 -20.68
C PRO A 148 10.66 -18.87 -20.86
N LYS A 149 10.15 -19.88 -21.57
CA LYS A 149 10.94 -21.04 -22.00
C LYS A 149 12.11 -20.50 -22.81
N LYS A 150 13.35 -20.69 -22.34
CA LYS A 150 14.54 -20.54 -23.20
C LYS A 150 14.38 -21.54 -24.33
N SER A 151 14.16 -21.06 -25.55
CA SER A 151 14.26 -21.89 -26.76
C SER A 151 15.72 -22.28 -26.94
N ALA A 152 16.07 -23.50 -26.57
CA ALA A 152 17.27 -24.13 -27.08
C ALA A 152 17.01 -24.47 -28.55
N LYS A 153 17.71 -23.78 -29.47
CA LYS A 153 17.91 -24.28 -30.83
C LYS A 153 19.30 -24.90 -30.88
N GLN A 154 19.33 -26.16 -31.35
CA GLN A 154 20.50 -26.88 -31.85
C GLN A 154 21.17 -26.13 -32.99
#